data_AF-A0A167FEC1-F1
#
_entry.id   AF-A0A167FEC1-F1
#
_cell.length_a   1.000
_cell.length_b   1.000
_cell.length_c   1.000
_cell.angle_alpha   90.00
_cell.angle_beta   90.00
_cell.angle_gamma   90.00
#
_symmetry.space_group_name_H-M   'P 1'
#
loop_
_entity.id
_entity.type
_entity.pdbx_description
1 polymer ?
#
loop_
_entity_poly.entity_id
_entity_poly.type
_entity_poly.pdbx_seq_one_letter_code
_entity_poly.pdbx_strand_id
1 'polypeptide(L)'
;MKVNKRLLIESIIVSILIVLVFLGWEIVRGMFLTKNYIPEIVDSYKETDYLQNEVSFGTVNRSNRITVLMGISGFLFMLITYYGIRVLLNQIIQKNKIQ
;
A
#
# COMPACT_ATOMS: atom_id res chain seq x y z
N MET A 1 9.90 -14.91 -27.10
CA MET A 1 9.66 -15.78 -25.93
C MET A 1 8.16 -15.99 -25.77
N LYS A 2 7.68 -17.23 -25.69
CA LYS A 2 6.26 -17.50 -25.36
C LYS A 2 6.08 -17.26 -23.85
N VAL A 3 5.12 -16.43 -23.47
CA VAL A 3 4.82 -16.12 -22.07
C VAL A 3 4.13 -17.33 -21.43
N ASN A 4 4.64 -17.78 -20.30
CA ASN A 4 4.06 -18.89 -19.56
C ASN A 4 2.81 -18.40 -18.81
N LYS A 5 1.62 -18.69 -19.35
CA LYS A 5 0.33 -18.25 -18.78
C LYS A 5 0.17 -18.61 -17.30
N ARG A 6 0.65 -19.79 -16.88
CA ARG A 6 0.62 -20.23 -15.47
C ARG A 6 1.45 -19.31 -14.56
N LEU A 7 2.69 -18.99 -14.95
CA LEU A 7 3.56 -18.11 -14.17
C LEU A 7 3.03 -16.67 -14.11
N LEU A 8 2.40 -16.22 -15.20
CA LEU A 8 1.76 -14.90 -15.24
C LEU A 8 0.59 -14.83 -14.23
N ILE A 9 -0.30 -15.83 -14.22
CA ILE A 9 -1.41 -15.89 -13.25
C ILE A 9 -0.90 -15.94 -11.82
N GLU A 10 0.12 -16.76 -11.54
CA GLU A 10 0.73 -16.82 -10.20
C GLU A 10 1.28 -15.45 -9.77
N SER A 11 1.91 -14.73 -10.70
CA SER A 11 2.47 -13.39 -10.42
C SER A 11 1.39 -12.36 -10.10
N ILE A 12 0.26 -12.40 -10.82
CA ILE A 12 -0.90 -11.53 -10.54
C ILE A 12 -1.51 -11.86 -9.17
N ILE A 13 -1.68 -13.15 -8.84
CA ILE A 13 -2.25 -13.56 -7.57
C ILE A 13 -1.36 -13.08 -6.42
N VAL A 14 -0.04 -13.28 -6.53
CA VAL A 14 0.92 -12.85 -5.50
C VAL A 14 0.93 -11.33 -5.34
N SER A 15 0.92 -10.56 -6.44
CA SER A 15 0.90 -9.09 -6.34
C SER A 15 -0.38 -8.58 -5.67
N ILE A 16 -1.54 -9.16 -5.98
CA ILE A 16 -2.81 -8.85 -5.31
C ILE A 16 -2.72 -9.17 -3.81
N LEU A 17 -2.16 -10.33 -3.46
CA LEU A 17 -2.03 -10.76 -2.07
C LEU A 17 -1.16 -9.79 -1.25
N ILE A 18 -0.05 -9.31 -1.82
CA ILE A 18 0.81 -8.32 -1.17
C ILE A 18 0.05 -7.01 -0.92
N VAL A 19 -0.73 -6.53 -1.89
CA VAL A 19 -1.54 -5.33 -1.71
C VAL A 19 -2.56 -5.51 -0.59
N LEU A 20 -3.23 -6.67 -0.51
CA LEU A 20 -4.18 -6.94 0.57
C LEU A 20 -3.51 -6.96 1.95
N VAL A 21 -2.31 -7.54 2.07
CA VAL A 21 -1.54 -7.52 3.31
C VAL A 21 -1.17 -6.09 3.69
N PHE A 22 -0.74 -5.27 2.73
CA PHE A 22 -0.42 -3.86 2.96
C PHE A 22 -1.63 -3.07 3.44
N LEU A 23 -2.80 -3.26 2.83
CA LEU A 23 -4.06 -2.64 3.27
C LEU A 23 -4.43 -3.08 4.69
N GLY A 24 -4.32 -4.37 5.00
CA GLY A 24 -4.56 -4.89 6.35
C GLY A 24 -3.64 -4.25 7.39
N TRP A 25 -2.36 -4.08 7.05
CA TRP A 25 -1.40 -3.41 7.92
C TRP A 25 -1.76 -1.95 8.20
N GLU A 26 -2.13 -1.18 7.18
CA GLU A 26 -2.56 0.21 7.37
C GLU A 26 -3.81 0.33 8.25
N ILE A 27 -4.76 -0.62 8.13
CA ILE A 27 -5.94 -0.67 9.01
C ILE A 27 -5.51 -0.88 10.47
N VAL A 28 -4.66 -1.88 10.73
CA VAL A 28 -4.17 -2.17 12.09
C VAL A 28 -3.42 -0.98 12.67
N ARG A 29 -2.55 -0.35 11.87
CA ARG A 29 -1.81 0.85 12.28
C ARG A 29 -2.75 2.02 12.59
N GLY A 30 -3.76 2.24 11.75
CA GLY A 30 -4.79 3.26 11.97
C GLY A 30 -5.55 3.02 13.28
N MET A 31 -5.92 1.77 13.55
CA MET A 31 -6.58 1.40 14.82
C MET A 31 -5.68 1.62 16.04
N PHE A 32 -4.38 1.36 15.94
CA PHE A 32 -3.45 1.61 17.03
C PHE A 32 -3.31 3.11 17.31
N LEU A 33 -3.23 3.92 16.26
CA LEU A 33 -3.16 5.38 16.39
C LEU A 33 -4.42 5.96 17.03
N THR A 34 -5.61 5.51 16.64
CA THR A 34 -6.87 6.03 17.21
C THR A 34 -7.12 5.59 18.64
N LYS A 35 -6.63 4.41 19.05
CA LYS A 35 -6.74 3.96 20.46
C LYS A 35 -5.89 4.78 21.43
N ASN A 36 -4.76 5.30 20.97
CA ASN A 36 -3.84 6.08 21.81
C ASN A 36 -4.04 7.59 21.66
N TYR A 37 -4.91 8.02 20.74
CA TYR A 37 -5.22 9.43 20.53
C TYR A 37 -6.32 9.86 21.50
N ILE A 38 -5.93 10.51 22.60
CA ILE A 38 -6.86 11.25 23.46
C ILE A 38 -7.17 12.57 22.75
N PRO A 39 -8.42 12.84 22.34
CA PRO A 39 -8.75 14.09 21.69
C PRO A 39 -8.65 15.24 22.70
N GLU A 40 -7.62 16.10 22.56
CA GLU A 40 -7.39 17.34 23.33
C GLU A 40 -8.55 18.36 23.27
N ILE A 41 -9.58 18.07 22.48
CA ILE A 41 -10.77 18.88 22.32
C ILE A 41 -11.48 19.10 23.67
N VAL A 42 -11.36 18.19 24.64
CA VAL A 42 -12.04 18.35 25.94
C VAL A 42 -11.35 19.39 26.84
N ASP A 43 -10.03 19.58 26.75
CA ASP A 43 -9.30 20.58 27.55
C ASP A 43 -9.27 21.95 26.88
N SER A 44 -9.31 22.01 25.54
CA SER A 44 -9.30 23.29 24.80
C SER A 44 -10.58 24.12 24.97
N TYR A 45 -11.73 23.49 25.27
CA TYR A 45 -13.00 24.20 25.52
C TYR A 45 -13.05 24.94 26.86
N LYS A 46 -12.12 24.69 27.79
CA LYS A 46 -12.10 25.37 29.09
C LYS A 46 -11.42 26.74 29.05
N GLU A 47 -10.69 27.09 28.00
CA GLU A 47 -9.95 28.37 27.92
C GLU A 47 -10.50 29.39 26.93
N THR A 48 -11.48 29.06 26.08
CA THR A 48 -11.96 29.97 25.04
C THR A 48 -13.30 30.62 25.40
N ASP A 49 -13.29 31.52 26.37
CA ASP A 49 -14.32 32.58 26.53
C ASP A 49 -14.02 33.81 25.64
N TYR A 50 -13.01 33.70 24.76
CA TYR A 50 -12.61 34.78 23.87
C TYR A 50 -12.32 34.27 22.45
N LEU A 51 -13.12 34.81 21.53
CA LEU A 51 -12.83 35.05 20.12
C LEU A 51 -12.79 33.84 19.17
N GLN A 52 -13.85 33.79 18.35
CA GLN A 52 -13.88 33.43 16.93
C GLN A 52 -12.51 33.06 16.35
N ASN A 53 -12.23 31.77 16.22
CA ASN A 53 -11.22 31.29 15.29
C ASN A 53 -11.86 30.27 14.34
N GLU A 54 -11.63 30.52 13.06
CA GLU A 54 -12.00 29.73 11.90
C GLU A 54 -11.86 28.23 12.19
N VAL A 55 -13.00 27.53 12.27
CA VAL A 55 -13.01 26.07 12.37
C VAL A 55 -12.47 25.58 11.03
N SER A 56 -11.19 25.19 10.99
CA SER A 56 -10.59 24.57 9.81
C SER A 56 -11.28 23.22 9.61
N PHE A 57 -12.37 23.23 8.85
CA PHE A 57 -13.05 22.01 8.45
C PHE A 57 -12.04 21.14 7.70
N GLY A 58 -11.92 19.90 8.17
CA GLY A 58 -10.86 18.94 7.88
C GLY A 58 -10.24 19.04 6.50
N THR A 59 -8.91 18.96 6.45
CA THR A 59 -8.16 18.84 5.21
C THR A 59 -8.73 17.68 4.39
N VAL A 60 -9.44 18.02 3.31
CA VAL A 60 -9.89 17.02 2.35
C VAL A 60 -8.62 16.55 1.64
N ASN A 61 -8.08 15.41 2.07
CA ASN A 61 -7.04 14.68 1.35
C ASN A 61 -7.62 14.22 0.01
N ARG A 62 -7.73 15.17 -0.93
CA ARG A 62 -8.15 14.91 -2.29
C ARG A 62 -7.04 14.10 -2.91
N SER A 63 -7.34 12.83 -3.19
CA SER A 63 -6.44 11.94 -3.92
C SER A 63 -5.90 12.68 -5.15
N ASN A 64 -4.63 13.06 -5.09
CA ASN A 64 -3.97 13.78 -6.17
C ASN A 64 -3.70 12.76 -7.28
N ARG A 65 -3.72 13.19 -8.55
CA ARG A 65 -3.42 12.33 -9.70
C ARG A 65 -2.07 11.63 -9.55
N ILE A 66 -1.14 12.28 -8.87
CA ILE A 66 0.19 11.74 -8.52
C ILE A 66 0.08 10.51 -7.61
N THR A 67 -0.78 10.55 -6.60
CA THR A 67 -0.99 9.45 -5.66
C THR A 67 -1.55 8.21 -6.36
N VAL A 68 -2.52 8.40 -7.26
CA VAL A 68 -3.08 7.30 -8.06
C VAL A 68 -2.02 6.71 -9.00
N LEU A 69 -1.21 7.57 -9.64
CA LEU A 69 -0.15 7.14 -10.54
C LEU A 69 0.93 6.32 -9.81
N MET A 70 1.33 6.72 -8.60
CA MET A 70 2.27 5.97 -7.77
C MET A 70 1.72 4.60 -7.35
N GLY A 71 0.41 4.50 -7.07
CA GLY A 71 -0.22 3.21 -6.76
C GLY A 71 -0.18 2.24 -7.94
N ILE A 72 -0.51 2.72 -9.14
CA ILE A 72 -0.50 1.91 -10.36
C ILE A 72 0.94 1.49 -10.72
N SER A 73 1.88 2.43 -10.67
CA SER A 73 3.29 2.13 -10.99
C SER A 73 3.90 1.15 -9.99
N GLY A 74 3.61 1.30 -8.70
CA GLY A 74 4.05 0.37 -7.66
C GLY A 74 3.51 -1.05 -7.88
N PHE A 75 2.23 -1.18 -8.23
CA PHE A 75 1.64 -2.49 -8.52
C PHE A 75 2.28 -3.16 -9.75
N LEU A 76 2.48 -2.40 -10.84
CA LEU A 76 3.14 -2.91 -12.04
C LEU A 76 4.59 -3.30 -11.76
N PHE A 77 5.31 -2.52 -10.94
CA PHE A 77 6.67 -2.82 -10.55
C PHE A 77 6.76 -4.15 -9.78
N MET A 78 5.87 -4.40 -8.81
CA MET A 78 5.80 -5.68 -8.11
C MET A 78 5.54 -6.86 -9.05
N LEU A 79 4.64 -6.68 -10.02
CA LEU A 79 4.29 -7.73 -10.97
C LEU A 79 5.47 -8.11 -11.86
N ILE A 80 6.18 -7.11 -12.38
CA ILE A 80 7.37 -7.31 -13.25
C ILE A 80 8.51 -7.96 -12.46
N THR A 81 8.79 -7.46 -11.25
CA THR A 81 9.89 -7.98 -10.42
C THR A 81 9.64 -9.43 -10.01
N TYR A 82 8.44 -9.79 -9.53
CA TYR A 82 8.13 -11.17 -9.15
C TYR A 82 8.18 -12.12 -10.36
N TYR A 83 7.61 -11.75 -11.49
CA TYR A 83 7.67 -12.55 -12.71
C TYR A 83 9.11 -12.75 -13.19
N GLY A 84 9.90 -11.67 -13.20
CA GLY A 84 11.32 -11.71 -13.57
C GLY A 84 12.13 -12.66 -12.69
N ILE A 85 11.99 -12.57 -11.36
CA ILE A 85 12.66 -13.46 -10.40
C ILE A 85 12.26 -14.92 -10.65
N ARG A 86 10.96 -15.20 -10.81
CA ARG A 86 10.48 -16.58 -11.08
C ARG A 86 11.05 -17.15 -12.37
N VAL A 87 11.13 -16.35 -13.43
CA VAL A 87 11.72 -16.78 -14.71
C VAL A 87 13.20 -17.06 -14.55
N LEU A 88 13.96 -16.16 -13.90
CA LEU A 88 15.38 -16.34 -13.65
C LEU A 88 15.66 -17.59 -12.81
N LEU A 89 14.92 -17.79 -11.72
CA LEU A 89 15.02 -18.98 -10.88
C LEU A 89 14.75 -20.27 -11.68
N ASN A 90 13.71 -20.27 -12.52
CA ASN A 90 13.40 -21.43 -13.35
C ASN A 90 14.51 -21.72 -14.38
N GLN A 91 15.15 -20.69 -14.94
CA GLN A 91 16.29 -20.86 -15.85
C GLN A 91 17.53 -21.42 -15.12
N ILE A 92 17.83 -20.93 -13.92
CA ILE A 92 18.96 -21.41 -13.10
C ILE A 92 18.75 -22.87 -12.70
N ILE A 93 17.55 -23.23 -12.26
CA ILE A 93 17.22 -24.61 -11.85
C ILE A 93 17.35 -25.58 -13.02
N GLN A 94 16.91 -25.20 -14.22
CA GLN A 94 17.04 -26.05 -15.41
C GLN A 94 18.50 -26.18 -15.86
N LYS A 95 19.30 -25.11 -15.75
CA LYS A 95 20.73 -25.14 -16.06
C LYS A 95 21.51 -26.09 -15.13
N ASN A 96 21.17 -26.12 -13.84
CA ASN A 96 21.79 -27.02 -12.86
C ASN A 96 21.33 -28.50 -12.94
N LYS A 97 20.25 -28.81 -13.66
CA LYS A 97 19.79 -30.20 -13.86
C LYS A 97 20.44 -30.92 -15.05
N ILE A 98 21.14 -30.18 -15.91
CA ILE A 98 21.72 -30.69 -17.16
C ILE A 98 23.26 -30.89 -17.03
N GLN A 99 23.84 -30.48 -15.90
CA GLN A 99 25.21 -30.84 -15.49
C GLN A 99 25.17 -32.05 -14.56
#